data_AF-A0A1T4MPP8-F1
#
_entry.id   AF-A0A1T4MPP8-F1
#
_cell.length_a   1.000
_cell.length_b   1.000
_cell.length_c   1.000
_cell.angle_alpha   90.00
_cell.angle_beta   90.00
_cell.angle_gamma   90.00
#
_symmetry.space_group_name_H-M   'P 1'
#
loop_
_entity.id
_entity.type
_entity.pdbx_description
1 polymer ?
#
loop_
_entity_poly.entity_id
_entity_poly.type
_entity_poly.pdbx_seq_one_letter_code
_entity_poly.pdbx_strand_id
1 'polypeptide(L)'
;MVKSLENNQVVISPVRARIRLDFKGTGKKALFGGKSPEKMAEEIRDQQAALLRNVPWQGVIVEEIDMGLDIYTVTDEVDGREMAFAPLIITVRCDTLEEILPFIVRDEFRKIEILAPADFVMDRLEIERLLFRLFTELKRTKELWEKRLNNR
;
A
#
# COMPACT_ATOMS: atom_id res chain seq x y z
N MET A 1 9.33 16.91 -6.10
CA MET A 1 10.64 16.24 -6.24
C MET A 1 11.37 16.30 -4.91
N VAL A 2 12.24 15.33 -4.62
CA VAL A 2 13.05 15.28 -3.39
C VAL A 2 14.48 15.72 -3.65
N LYS A 3 15.17 16.20 -2.61
CA LYS A 3 16.60 16.50 -2.70
C LYS A 3 17.40 15.24 -2.35
N SER A 4 18.44 14.94 -3.11
CA SER A 4 19.39 13.85 -2.87
C SER A 4 20.83 14.34 -3.02
N LEU A 5 21.78 13.67 -2.37
CA LEU A 5 23.21 13.96 -2.53
C LEU A 5 23.78 13.04 -3.60
N GLU A 6 24.24 13.61 -4.71
CA GLU A 6 24.98 12.90 -5.76
C GLU A 6 26.30 13.62 -6.01
N ASN A 7 27.43 12.91 -5.93
CA ASN A 7 28.77 13.48 -6.15
C ASN A 7 29.03 14.79 -5.38
N ASN A 8 28.59 14.84 -4.11
CA ASN A 8 28.71 16.00 -3.22
C ASN A 8 27.93 17.26 -3.69
N GLN A 9 26.95 17.09 -4.58
CA GLN A 9 26.01 18.12 -5.01
C GLN A 9 24.58 17.73 -4.63
N VAL A 10 23.78 18.72 -4.27
CA VAL A 10 22.34 18.50 -4.06
C VAL A 10 21.65 18.46 -5.42
N VAL A 11 21.11 17.29 -5.76
CA VAL A 11 20.32 17.07 -6.97
C VAL A 11 18.86 16.92 -6.59
N ILE A 12 17.97 17.32 -7.49
CA ILE A 12 16.53 17.15 -7.32
C ILE A 12 16.10 15.97 -8.19
N SER A 13 15.53 14.94 -7.57
CA SER A 13 15.16 13.69 -8.24
C SER A 13 13.74 13.25 -7.84
N PRO A 14 13.06 12.47 -8.69
CA PRO A 14 11.81 11.82 -8.30
C PRO A 14 12.10 10.66 -7.33
N VAL A 15 11.12 10.34 -6.50
CA VAL A 15 11.15 9.13 -5.67
C VAL A 15 10.65 7.96 -6.50
N ARG A 16 11.38 6.86 -6.48
CA ARG A 16 10.94 5.58 -7.00
C ARG A 16 10.84 4.59 -5.83
N ALA A 17 9.68 4.00 -5.63
CA ALA A 17 9.42 3.11 -4.51
C ALA A 17 8.72 1.83 -4.96
N ARG A 18 9.08 0.71 -4.33
CA ARG A 18 8.40 -0.57 -4.44
C ARG A 18 7.58 -0.80 -3.19
N ILE A 19 6.29 -1.06 -3.35
CA ILE A 19 5.33 -1.19 -2.24
C ILE A 19 4.66 -2.55 -2.33
N ARG A 20 4.64 -3.28 -1.22
CA ARG A 20 3.91 -4.54 -1.09
C ARG A 20 2.62 -4.34 -0.32
N LEU A 21 1.52 -4.75 -0.94
CA LEU A 21 0.18 -4.82 -0.36
C LEU A 21 -0.30 -6.27 -0.36
N ASP A 22 -0.79 -6.76 0.76
CA ASP A 22 -1.33 -8.12 0.88
C ASP A 22 -2.83 -8.06 1.14
N PHE A 23 -3.62 -8.45 0.13
CA PHE A 23 -5.08 -8.40 0.18
C PHE A 23 -5.65 -9.61 0.90
N LYS A 24 -6.46 -9.33 1.93
CA LYS A 24 -7.03 -10.35 2.80
C LYS A 24 -8.33 -10.91 2.24
N GLY A 25 -8.42 -12.23 2.14
CA GLY A 25 -9.66 -12.96 1.90
C GLY A 25 -10.16 -13.60 3.19
N THR A 26 -11.39 -13.27 3.61
CA THR A 26 -12.04 -13.89 4.77
C THR A 26 -13.27 -14.69 4.31
N GLY A 27 -13.23 -16.00 4.43
CA GLY A 27 -14.33 -16.87 4.00
C GLY A 27 -14.56 -18.05 4.93
N LYS A 28 -15.82 -18.48 5.02
CA LYS A 28 -16.12 -19.84 5.47
C LYS A 28 -15.95 -20.77 4.28
N LYS A 29 -15.26 -21.90 4.47
CA LYS A 29 -15.31 -23.03 3.51
C LYS A 29 -16.79 -23.38 3.30
N ALA A 30 -17.34 -22.98 2.16
CA ALA A 30 -18.74 -23.25 1.86
C ALA A 30 -18.82 -24.68 1.33
N LEU A 31 -19.47 -25.55 2.10
CA LEU A 31 -19.77 -26.92 1.68
C LEU A 31 -20.70 -26.96 0.44
N PHE A 32 -21.30 -25.83 0.05
CA PHE A 32 -22.04 -25.62 -1.21
C PHE A 32 -21.87 -24.18 -1.73
N GLY A 33 -21.06 -23.98 -2.77
CA GLY A 33 -21.15 -22.80 -3.67
C GLY A 33 -20.50 -21.47 -3.25
N GLY A 34 -19.92 -21.34 -2.06
CA GLY A 34 -19.18 -20.13 -1.64
C GLY A 34 -17.70 -20.16 -2.03
N LYS A 35 -17.09 -18.97 -2.17
CA LYS A 35 -15.67 -18.82 -2.56
C LYS A 35 -14.74 -19.16 -1.39
N SER A 36 -13.62 -19.84 -1.68
CA SER A 36 -12.59 -20.07 -0.67
C SER A 36 -11.92 -18.76 -0.26
N PRO A 37 -11.30 -18.67 0.93
CA PRO A 37 -10.53 -17.50 1.35
C PRO A 37 -9.49 -17.07 0.30
N GLU A 38 -8.80 -18.03 -0.31
CA GLU A 38 -7.77 -17.82 -1.34
C GLU A 38 -8.36 -17.16 -2.58
N LYS A 39 -9.46 -17.71 -3.10
CA LYS A 39 -10.14 -17.16 -4.27
C LYS A 39 -10.66 -15.74 -4.01
N MET A 40 -11.13 -15.46 -2.80
CA MET A 40 -11.54 -14.10 -2.45
C MET A 40 -10.37 -13.14 -2.33
N ALA A 41 -9.27 -13.56 -1.71
CA ALA A 41 -8.05 -12.76 -1.64
C ALA A 41 -7.55 -12.42 -3.05
N GLU A 42 -7.53 -13.42 -3.94
CA GLU A 42 -7.15 -13.29 -5.35
C GLU A 42 -8.04 -12.28 -6.08
N GLU A 43 -9.37 -12.43 -6.01
CA GLU A 43 -10.29 -11.53 -6.68
C GLU A 43 -10.18 -10.08 -6.17
N ILE A 44 -9.98 -9.88 -4.86
CA ILE A 44 -9.74 -8.55 -4.28
C ILE A 44 -8.44 -7.96 -4.84
N ARG A 45 -7.34 -8.74 -4.84
CA ARG A 45 -6.06 -8.32 -5.41
C ARG A 45 -6.22 -7.92 -6.87
N ASP A 46 -6.88 -8.75 -7.67
CA ASP A 46 -7.03 -8.55 -9.12
C ASP A 46 -7.88 -7.30 -9.41
N GLN A 47 -8.95 -7.08 -8.65
CA GLN A 47 -9.74 -5.85 -8.73
C GLN A 47 -8.89 -4.62 -8.38
N GLN A 48 -8.09 -4.69 -7.33
CA GLN A 48 -7.23 -3.58 -6.90
C GLN A 48 -6.11 -3.30 -7.92
N ALA A 49 -5.50 -4.35 -8.47
CA ALA A 49 -4.54 -4.23 -9.56
C ALA A 49 -5.18 -3.59 -10.80
N ALA A 50 -6.42 -3.96 -11.15
CA ALA A 50 -7.14 -3.33 -12.26
C ALA A 50 -7.41 -1.84 -12.02
N LEU A 51 -7.77 -1.44 -10.79
CA LEU A 51 -7.94 -0.03 -10.44
C LEU A 51 -6.61 0.73 -10.55
N LEU A 52 -5.52 0.16 -10.07
CA LEU A 52 -4.19 0.78 -10.11
C LEU A 52 -3.67 0.96 -11.55
N ARG A 53 -4.02 0.06 -12.48
CA ARG A 53 -3.66 0.20 -13.90
C ARG A 53 -4.44 1.28 -14.63
N ASN A 54 -5.71 1.49 -14.26
CA ASN A 54 -6.65 2.26 -15.07
C ASN A 54 -7.09 3.59 -14.45
N VAL A 55 -6.87 3.79 -13.14
CA VAL A 55 -7.25 5.01 -12.43
C VAL A 55 -6.00 5.88 -12.22
N PRO A 56 -5.99 7.14 -12.69
CA PRO A 56 -4.88 8.04 -12.45
C PRO A 56 -4.80 8.41 -10.96
N TRP A 57 -3.59 8.34 -10.41
CA TRP A 57 -3.29 8.77 -9.04
C TRP A 57 -2.58 10.12 -9.09
N GLN A 58 -3.11 11.10 -8.36
CA GLN A 58 -2.52 12.43 -8.35
C GLN A 58 -1.09 12.37 -7.81
N GLY A 59 -0.14 12.87 -8.61
CA GLY A 59 1.27 12.92 -8.21
C GLY A 59 2.01 11.57 -8.26
N VAL A 60 1.34 10.49 -8.68
CA VAL A 60 1.93 9.14 -8.67
C VAL A 60 1.79 8.48 -10.04
N ILE A 61 2.92 8.01 -10.55
CA ILE A 61 3.01 7.21 -11.76
C ILE A 61 3.23 5.77 -11.35
N VAL A 62 2.31 4.88 -11.71
CA VAL A 62 2.48 3.44 -11.54
C VAL A 62 3.33 2.93 -12.69
N GLU A 63 4.53 2.45 -12.41
CA GLU A 63 5.47 1.96 -13.41
C GLU A 63 5.31 0.46 -13.66
N GLU A 64 5.06 -0.31 -12.60
CA GLU A 64 4.97 -1.77 -12.66
C GLU A 64 4.00 -2.28 -11.61
N ILE A 65 3.29 -3.36 -11.96
CA ILE A 65 2.46 -4.13 -11.04
C ILE A 65 2.79 -5.60 -11.22
N ASP A 66 3.26 -6.22 -10.14
CA ASP A 66 3.62 -7.62 -10.07
C ASP A 66 2.67 -8.37 -9.11
N MET A 67 2.12 -9.49 -9.60
CA MET A 67 1.18 -10.37 -8.92
C MET A 67 1.73 -11.82 -8.85
N GLY A 68 3.02 -12.01 -9.11
CA GLY A 68 3.67 -13.31 -9.23
C GLY A 68 4.00 -13.99 -7.91
N LEU A 69 3.79 -13.33 -6.77
CA LEU A 69 3.92 -13.97 -5.46
C LEU A 69 2.71 -14.87 -5.17
N ASP A 70 3.00 -16.04 -4.60
CA ASP A 70 1.98 -17.01 -4.23
C ASP A 70 1.04 -16.48 -3.13
N ILE A 71 -0.23 -16.87 -3.25
CA ILE A 71 -1.23 -16.66 -2.20
C ILE A 71 -0.88 -17.57 -1.02
N TYR A 72 -0.87 -17.02 0.19
CA TYR A 72 -0.54 -17.75 1.40
C TYR A 72 -1.68 -17.69 2.42
N THR A 73 -1.77 -18.71 3.26
CA THR A 73 -2.76 -18.78 4.33
C THR A 73 -2.11 -18.64 5.70
N VAL A 74 -2.84 -18.01 6.61
CA VAL A 74 -2.48 -17.86 8.02
C VAL A 74 -3.68 -18.28 8.84
N THR A 75 -3.45 -19.14 9.81
CA THR A 75 -4.48 -19.53 10.79
C THR A 75 -4.42 -18.56 11.95
N ASP A 76 -5.54 -17.93 12.27
CA ASP A 76 -5.67 -17.12 13.48
C ASP A 76 -5.53 -18.01 14.72
N GLU A 77 -4.59 -17.69 15.61
CA GLU A 77 -4.32 -18.47 16.82
C GLU A 77 -5.45 -18.34 17.86
N VAL A 78 -6.27 -17.28 17.78
CA VAL A 78 -7.33 -16.99 18.76
C VAL A 78 -8.63 -17.71 18.42
N ASP A 79 -9.06 -17.65 17.16
CA ASP A 79 -10.35 -18.21 16.73
C ASP A 79 -10.24 -19.40 15.75
N GLY A 80 -9.01 -19.80 15.40
CA GLY A 80 -8.72 -20.97 14.56
C GLY A 80 -9.10 -20.80 13.08
N ARG A 81 -9.43 -19.57 12.65
CA ARG A 81 -9.89 -19.34 11.28
C ARG A 81 -8.73 -19.20 10.30
N GLU A 82 -8.85 -19.89 9.17
CA GLU A 82 -7.94 -19.71 8.03
C GLU A 82 -8.26 -18.40 7.30
N MET A 83 -7.23 -17.58 7.14
CA MET A 83 -7.27 -16.35 6.35
C MET A 83 -6.26 -16.47 5.22
N ALA A 84 -6.65 -16.13 4.00
CA ALA A 84 -5.73 -16.09 2.87
C ALA A 84 -5.31 -14.66 2.56
N PHE A 85 -4.10 -14.51 2.04
CA PHE A 85 -3.51 -13.24 1.62
C PHE A 85 -2.95 -13.37 0.22
N ALA A 86 -3.37 -12.47 -0.67
CA ALA A 86 -2.89 -12.38 -2.05
C ALA A 86 -1.98 -11.15 -2.20
N PRO A 87 -0.66 -11.34 -2.37
CA PRO A 87 0.28 -10.23 -2.45
C PRO A 87 0.20 -9.49 -3.80
N LEU A 88 0.43 -8.18 -3.75
CA LEU A 88 0.57 -7.28 -4.88
C LEU A 88 1.80 -6.40 -4.64
N ILE A 89 2.73 -6.40 -5.59
CA ILE A 89 3.88 -5.51 -5.59
C ILE A 89 3.64 -4.42 -6.62
N ILE A 90 3.81 -3.17 -6.22
CA ILE A 90 3.64 -2.00 -7.08
C ILE A 90 4.95 -1.21 -7.07
N THR A 91 5.51 -0.96 -8.24
CA THR A 91 6.59 0.03 -8.39
C THR A 91 5.95 1.35 -8.82
N VAL A 92 6.15 2.38 -8.01
CA VAL A 92 5.65 3.73 -8.27
C VAL A 92 6.79 4.73 -8.38
N ARG A 93 6.55 5.79 -9.15
CA ARG A 93 7.37 6.98 -9.20
C ARG A 93 6.53 8.21 -8.87
N CYS A 94 7.04 9.05 -8.00
CA CYS A 94 6.36 10.26 -7.56
C CYS A 94 7.37 11.36 -7.28
N ASP A 95 6.88 12.58 -7.05
CA ASP A 95 7.71 13.74 -6.82
C ASP A 95 8.03 13.90 -5.34
N THR A 96 7.13 13.52 -4.43
CA THR A 96 7.34 13.70 -2.99
C THR A 96 7.01 12.44 -2.22
N LEU A 97 7.61 12.29 -1.03
CA LEU A 97 7.25 11.18 -0.12
C LEU A 97 5.78 11.26 0.35
N GLU A 98 5.19 12.46 0.37
CA GLU A 98 3.79 12.68 0.74
C GLU A 98 2.82 11.94 -0.20
N GLU A 99 3.15 11.87 -1.49
CA GLU A 99 2.31 11.23 -2.52
C GLU A 99 2.24 9.70 -2.35
N ILE A 100 3.18 9.10 -1.62
CA ILE A 100 3.19 7.65 -1.33
C ILE A 100 2.29 7.31 -0.13
N LEU A 101 1.99 8.27 0.74
CA LEU A 101 1.22 8.03 1.97
C LEU A 101 -0.11 7.28 1.76
N PRO A 102 -0.92 7.54 0.72
CA PRO A 102 -2.17 6.81 0.46
C PRO A 102 -2.02 5.30 0.23
N PHE A 103 -0.80 4.84 -0.08
CA PHE A 103 -0.48 3.42 -0.21
C PHE A 103 -0.03 2.82 1.13
N ILE A 104 0.68 3.60 1.95
CA ILE A 104 1.27 3.15 3.22
C ILE A 104 0.24 3.07 4.34
N VAL A 105 -0.75 3.97 4.36
CA VAL A 105 -1.77 4.00 5.44
C VAL A 105 -2.88 2.94 5.28
N ARG A 106 -2.76 2.06 4.29
CA ARG A 106 -3.73 0.99 4.01
C ARG A 106 -3.53 -0.19 4.94
N ASP A 107 -4.62 -0.86 5.30
CA ASP A 107 -4.58 -2.11 6.08
C ASP A 107 -3.80 -3.24 5.38
N GLU A 108 -3.83 -3.23 4.05
CA GLU A 108 -3.10 -4.20 3.21
C GLU A 108 -1.60 -3.92 3.17
N PHE A 109 -1.13 -2.76 3.60
CA PHE A 109 0.28 -2.41 3.56
C PHE A 109 1.13 -3.40 4.37
N ARG A 110 2.25 -3.82 3.78
CA ARG A 110 3.24 -4.69 4.44
C ARG A 110 4.63 -4.12 4.47
N LYS A 111 5.10 -3.59 3.33
CA LYS A 111 6.46 -3.09 3.20
C LYS A 111 6.56 -2.04 2.09
N ILE A 112 7.46 -1.09 2.29
CA ILE A 112 7.96 -0.20 1.25
C ILE A 112 9.49 -0.35 1.15
N GLU A 113 10.00 -0.30 -0.07
CA GLU A 113 11.42 -0.17 -0.39
C GLU A 113 11.60 1.06 -1.28
N ILE A 114 12.45 1.99 -0.86
CA ILE A 114 12.87 3.08 -1.75
C ILE A 114 13.93 2.51 -2.70
N LEU A 115 13.67 2.62 -4.01
CA LEU A 115 14.59 2.20 -5.06
C LEU A 115 15.50 3.34 -5.51
N ALA A 116 14.98 4.58 -5.48
CA ALA A 116 15.74 5.79 -5.76
C ALA A 116 15.04 7.03 -5.18
N PRO A 117 15.77 8.10 -4.85
CA PRO A 117 17.24 8.13 -4.72
C PRO A 117 17.73 7.29 -3.54
N ALA A 118 19.03 7.04 -3.44
CA ALA A 118 19.63 6.28 -2.33
C ALA A 118 19.55 7.05 -1.00
N ASP A 119 19.70 8.38 -1.07
CA ASP A 119 19.65 9.27 0.08
C ASP A 119 18.64 10.40 -0.15
N PHE A 120 18.04 10.86 0.95
CA PHE A 120 17.16 12.02 0.97
C PHE A 120 17.74 13.11 1.85
N VAL A 121 17.68 14.34 1.37
CA VAL A 121 17.90 15.54 2.18
C VAL A 121 16.55 16.21 2.37
N MET A 122 16.08 16.30 3.60
CA MET A 122 14.89 17.06 3.94
C MET A 122 15.24 18.12 4.97
N ASP A 123 14.76 19.34 4.75
CA ASP A 123 14.81 20.39 5.76
C ASP A 123 13.72 20.22 6.82
N ARG A 124 13.80 21.01 7.88
CA ARG A 124 12.86 20.96 9.00
C ARG A 124 11.41 21.13 8.56
N LEU A 125 11.14 22.04 7.62
CA LEU A 125 9.77 22.34 7.17
C LEU A 125 9.21 21.21 6.33
N GLU A 126 10.05 20.58 5.49
CA GLU A 126 9.69 19.39 4.70
C GLU A 126 9.31 18.21 5.62
N ILE A 127 10.08 17.98 6.69
CA ILE A 127 9.77 16.95 7.68
C ILE A 127 8.46 17.28 8.42
N GLU A 128 8.27 18.52 8.88
CA GLU A 128 7.04 18.95 9.56
C GLU A 128 5.79 18.74 8.69
N ARG A 129 5.86 19.07 7.39
CA ARG A 129 4.77 18.86 6.43
C ARG A 129 4.47 17.38 6.20
N LEU A 130 5.51 16.55 6.04
CA LEU A 130 5.36 15.11 5.87
C LEU A 130 4.67 14.47 7.09
N LEU A 131 5.11 14.82 8.31
CA LEU A 131 4.52 14.31 9.55
C LEU A 131 3.06 14.76 9.71
N PHE A 132 2.76 16.03 9.38
CA PHE A 132 1.39 16.54 9.42
C PHE A 132 0.47 15.81 8.43
N ARG A 133 0.96 15.55 7.20
CA ARG A 133 0.23 14.78 6.19
C ARG A 133 -0.03 13.34 6.63
N LEU A 134 1.00 12.66 7.16
CA LEU A 134 0.86 11.31 7.68
C LEU A 134 -0.21 11.26 8.78
N PHE A 135 -0.17 12.18 9.75
CA PHE A 135 -1.18 12.25 10.80
C PHE A 135 -2.58 12.47 10.25
N THR A 136 -2.73 13.36 9.26
CA THR A 136 -4.01 13.65 8.62
C THR A 136 -4.59 12.42 7.92
N GLU A 137 -3.77 11.68 7.19
CA GLU A 137 -4.19 10.44 6.53
C GLU A 137 -4.55 9.34 7.55
N LEU A 138 -3.75 9.16 8.61
CA LEU A 138 -4.08 8.22 9.68
C LEU A 138 -5.41 8.56 10.38
N LYS A 139 -5.63 9.85 10.68
CA LYS A 139 -6.88 10.32 11.28
C LYS A 139 -8.06 10.06 10.37
N ARG A 140 -7.94 10.37 9.07
CA ARG A 140 -8.99 10.10 8.07
C ARG A 140 -9.31 8.61 7.99
N THR A 141 -8.29 7.75 7.93
CA THR A 141 -8.47 6.30 7.92
C THR A 141 -9.19 5.83 9.18
N LYS A 142 -8.79 6.32 10.37
CA LYS A 142 -9.47 6.02 11.62
C LYS A 142 -10.95 6.43 11.62
N GLU A 143 -11.28 7.64 11.17
CA GLU A 143 -12.68 8.11 11.09
C GLU A 143 -13.53 7.25 10.14
N LEU A 144 -12.95 6.79 9.02
CA LEU A 144 -13.62 5.86 8.11
C LEU A 144 -13.88 4.50 8.78
N TRP A 145 -12.94 4.00 9.57
CA TRP A 145 -13.10 2.78 10.36
C TRP A 145 -14.20 2.92 11.42
N GLU A 146 -14.21 4.01 12.18
CA GLU A 146 -15.23 4.30 13.19
C GLU A 146 -16.63 4.38 12.57
N LYS A 147 -16.78 5.05 11.43
CA LYS A 147 -18.06 5.08 10.71
C LYS A 147 -18.52 3.70 10.25
N ARG A 148 -17.60 2.84 9.80
CA ARG A 148 -17.93 1.45 9.40
C ARG A 148 -18.34 0.58 10.60
N LEU A 149 -17.75 0.83 11.77
CA LEU A 149 -18.10 0.14 13.02
C LEU A 149 -19.45 0.59 13.55
N ASN A 150 -19.74 1.90 13.54
CA ASN A 150 -20.99 2.46 14.04
C ASN A 150 -22.19 2.22 13.13
N ASN A 151 -21.96 1.92 11.85
CA ASN A 151 -23.00 1.58 10.87
C ASN A 151 -23.26 0.06 10.78
N ARG A 152 -22.75 -0.74 11.72
CA ARG A 152 -23.03 -2.16 11.90
C ARG A 152 -23.88 -2.38 13.15
#